data_AF-A0A1I4MR89-F1
#
_entry.id   AF-A0A1I4MR89-F1
#
_cell.length_a   1.000
_cell.length_b   1.000
_cell.length_c   1.000
_cell.angle_alpha   90.00
_cell.angle_beta   90.00
_cell.angle_gamma   90.00
#
_symmetry.space_group_name_H-M   'P 1'
#
loop_
_entity.id
_entity.type
_entity.pdbx_description
1 polymer ?
#
loop_
_entity_poly.entity_id
_entity_poly.type
_entity_poly.pdbx_seq_one_letter_code
_entity_poly.pdbx_strand_id
1 'polypeptide(L)'
;MTVPLRLSVGKPDDPTSPLHILEHAVQPWSAYLILPVFGFANAGVSLAGFSPHMLLDPVTLGVALGLFVSKQAGVFGLVLVAVRLGLAQRPAHATWVQVYGVSLLCGVGFTMSLFIGLLAFADAPALEAEVKIGVLAGSVACMVAGALVLLVAAPREQRGRGDLA
;
A
#
# COMPACT_ATOMS: atom_id res chain seq x y z
N MET A 1 10.36 31.68 -7.29
CA MET A 1 8.92 31.74 -6.96
C MET A 1 8.79 31.77 -5.45
N THR A 2 8.62 32.95 -4.87
CA THR A 2 8.35 33.11 -3.43
C THR A 2 6.83 33.04 -3.24
N VAL A 3 6.34 31.88 -2.80
CA VAL A 3 4.93 31.74 -2.38
C VAL A 3 4.76 32.62 -1.14
N PRO A 4 3.86 33.62 -1.13
CA PRO A 4 3.62 34.45 0.03
C PRO A 4 2.89 33.62 1.09
N LEU A 5 3.65 32.88 1.89
CA LEU A 5 3.14 32.11 3.00
C LEU A 5 2.78 33.06 4.14
N ARG A 6 1.48 33.30 4.34
CA ARG A 6 1.02 33.84 5.62
C ARG A 6 1.14 32.71 6.64
N LEU A 7 1.88 32.97 7.71
CA LEU A 7 2.01 32.05 8.83
C LEU A 7 0.64 31.93 9.49
N SER A 8 -0.11 30.86 9.21
CA SER A 8 -1.25 30.49 10.03
C SER A 8 -0.74 29.85 11.31
N VAL A 9 -1.37 30.16 12.44
CA VAL A 9 -1.12 29.47 13.71
C VAL A 9 -1.42 28.00 13.46
N GLY A 10 -0.42 27.11 13.60
CA GLY A 10 -0.53 25.68 13.32
C GLY A 10 -1.66 25.04 14.13
N LYS A 11 -2.87 25.12 13.61
CA LYS A 11 -4.06 24.42 14.10
C LYS A 11 -4.25 23.21 13.19
N PRO A 12 -4.44 22.02 13.75
CA PRO A 12 -4.92 20.87 12.99
C PRO A 12 -6.21 21.29 12.25
N ASP A 13 -6.31 20.92 10.96
CA ASP A 13 -7.50 21.13 10.13
C ASP A 13 -7.96 22.59 9.95
N ASP A 14 -7.03 23.55 9.87
CA ASP A 14 -7.37 24.91 9.47
C ASP A 14 -7.79 24.96 7.99
N PRO A 15 -9.09 25.23 7.67
CA PRO A 15 -9.58 25.26 6.30
C PRO A 15 -8.99 26.43 5.49
N THR A 16 -8.35 27.40 6.14
CA THR A 16 -7.68 28.54 5.49
C THR A 16 -6.22 28.24 5.15
N SER A 17 -5.70 27.08 5.55
CA SER A 17 -4.34 26.66 5.24
C SER A 17 -4.17 26.45 3.72
N PRO A 18 -3.25 27.17 3.05
CA PRO A 18 -3.04 27.00 1.62
C PRO A 18 -2.57 25.58 1.25
N LEU A 19 -1.90 24.88 2.18
CA LEU A 19 -1.51 23.48 2.00
C LEU A 19 -2.73 22.57 2.00
N HIS A 20 -3.64 22.74 2.96
CA HIS A 20 -4.84 21.91 3.09
C HIS A 20 -5.79 22.08 1.89
N ILE A 21 -5.91 23.32 1.39
CA ILE A 21 -6.66 23.63 0.16
C ILE A 21 -6.02 22.95 -1.05
N LEU A 22 -4.70 23.03 -1.19
CA LEU A 22 -3.98 22.40 -2.30
C LEU A 22 -4.07 20.87 -2.25
N GLU A 23 -3.94 20.27 -1.07
CA GLU A 23 -4.08 18.83 -0.87
C GLU A 23 -5.45 18.34 -1.32
N HIS A 24 -6.52 19.00 -0.85
CA HIS A 24 -7.90 18.68 -1.25
C HIS A 24 -8.14 18.89 -2.75
N ALA A 25 -7.47 19.87 -3.36
CA ALA A 25 -7.56 20.10 -4.79
C ALA A 25 -6.84 19.01 -5.61
N VAL A 26 -5.66 18.53 -5.16
CA VAL A 26 -4.83 17.56 -5.90
C VAL A 26 -5.27 16.11 -5.68
N GLN A 27 -5.76 15.77 -4.48
CA GLN A 27 -6.19 14.41 -4.12
C GLN A 27 -7.15 13.77 -5.14
N PRO A 28 -8.23 14.43 -5.62
CA PRO A 28 -9.15 13.80 -6.58
C PRO A 28 -8.48 13.56 -7.94
N TRP A 29 -7.67 14.49 -8.44
CA TRP A 29 -6.93 14.28 -9.69
C TRP A 29 -5.93 13.13 -9.59
N SER A 30 -5.26 13.02 -8.45
CA SER A 30 -4.33 11.93 -8.18
C SER A 30 -5.04 10.58 -8.15
N ALA A 31 -6.12 10.46 -7.36
CA ALA A 31 -6.82 9.21 -7.14
C ALA A 31 -7.65 8.74 -8.35
N TYR A 32 -8.31 9.66 -9.06
CA TYR A 32 -9.28 9.32 -10.11
C TYR A 32 -8.73 9.43 -11.54
N LEU A 33 -7.65 10.18 -11.77
CA LEU A 33 -7.05 10.32 -13.10
C LEU A 33 -5.63 9.76 -13.16
N ILE A 34 -4.73 10.26 -12.31
CA ILE A 34 -3.30 9.95 -12.42
C ILE A 34 -3.03 8.48 -12.10
N LEU A 35 -3.54 7.97 -10.97
CA LEU A 35 -3.34 6.57 -10.57
C LEU A 35 -3.92 5.58 -11.59
N PRO A 36 -5.17 5.72 -12.05
CA PRO A 36 -5.74 4.83 -13.07
C PRO A 36 -4.97 4.87 -14.38
N VAL A 37 -4.59 6.05 -14.87
CA VAL A 37 -3.80 6.18 -16.10
C VAL A 37 -2.40 5.57 -15.94
N PHE A 38 -1.75 5.82 -14.80
CA PHE A 38 -0.44 5.25 -14.48
C PHE A 38 -0.50 3.73 -14.43
N GLY A 39 -1.49 3.19 -13.71
CA GLY A 39 -1.72 1.75 -13.59
C GLY A 39 -2.00 1.13 -14.95
N PHE A 40 -2.84 1.74 -15.77
CA PHE A 40 -3.14 1.26 -17.12
C PHE A 40 -1.90 1.25 -18.03
N ALA A 41 -1.12 2.33 -18.05
CA ALA A 41 0.06 2.45 -18.91
C ALA A 41 1.20 1.50 -18.49
N ASN A 42 1.39 1.29 -17.19
CA ASN A 42 2.56 0.57 -16.65
C ASN A 42 2.26 -0.86 -16.20
N ALA A 43 1.02 -1.17 -15.79
CA ALA A 43 0.63 -2.53 -15.44
C ALA A 43 0.21 -3.37 -16.66
N GLY A 44 0.12 -2.77 -17.84
CA GLY A 44 -0.06 -3.49 -19.10
C GLY A 44 1.12 -4.44 -19.33
N VAL A 45 0.93 -5.71 -19.01
CA VAL A 45 1.90 -6.78 -19.30
C VAL A 45 1.47 -7.46 -20.59
N SER A 46 2.37 -7.58 -21.55
CA SER A 46 2.11 -8.39 -22.73
C SER A 46 2.03 -9.86 -22.30
N LEU A 47 0.84 -10.46 -22.37
CA LEU A 47 0.65 -11.89 -22.15
C LEU A 47 1.01 -12.71 -23.40
N ALA A 48 1.36 -12.06 -24.50
CA ALA A 48 1.86 -12.74 -25.70
C ALA A 48 3.21 -13.39 -25.36
N GLY A 49 3.24 -14.73 -25.33
CA GLY A 49 4.42 -15.50 -24.90
C GLY A 49 4.47 -15.78 -23.39
N PHE A 50 3.39 -15.56 -22.65
CA PHE A 50 3.32 -15.94 -21.24
C PHE A 50 3.58 -17.44 -21.07
N SER A 51 4.72 -17.77 -20.49
CA SER A 51 5.08 -19.12 -20.10
C SER A 51 4.93 -19.23 -18.59
N PRO A 52 4.32 -20.32 -18.06
CA PRO A 52 4.28 -20.58 -16.62
C PRO A 52 5.67 -20.56 -15.94
N HIS A 53 6.73 -20.78 -16.71
CA HIS A 53 8.11 -20.65 -16.24
C HIS A 53 8.46 -19.23 -15.77
N MET A 54 7.84 -18.18 -16.34
CA MET A 54 8.06 -16.78 -15.93
C MET A 54 7.63 -16.49 -14.48
N LEU A 55 6.69 -17.28 -13.94
CA LEU A 55 6.31 -17.21 -12.54
C LEU A 55 7.38 -17.80 -11.61
N LEU A 56 8.20 -18.70 -12.13
CA LEU A 56 9.28 -19.37 -11.42
C LEU A 56 10.63 -18.67 -11.61
N ASP A 57 10.68 -17.62 -12.44
CA ASP A 57 11.90 -16.87 -12.64
C ASP A 57 12.36 -16.20 -11.35
N PRO A 58 13.68 -16.19 -11.08
CA PRO A 58 14.22 -15.65 -9.83
C PRO A 58 13.84 -14.19 -9.58
N VAL A 59 13.72 -13.38 -10.64
CA VAL A 59 13.35 -11.97 -10.53
C VAL A 59 11.88 -11.84 -10.12
N THR A 60 10.97 -12.54 -10.80
CA THR A 60 9.54 -12.57 -10.45
C THR A 60 9.34 -13.00 -8.99
N LEU A 61 9.96 -14.12 -8.58
CA LEU A 61 9.85 -14.64 -7.23
C LEU A 61 10.50 -13.70 -6.20
N GLY A 62 11.67 -13.14 -6.52
CA GLY A 62 12.37 -12.20 -5.65
C GLY A 62 11.55 -10.94 -5.40
N VAL A 63 10.92 -10.38 -6.44
CA VAL A 63 10.05 -9.22 -6.33
C VAL A 63 8.79 -9.56 -5.54
N ALA A 64 8.11 -10.67 -5.86
CA ALA A 64 6.87 -11.07 -5.18
C ALA A 64 7.11 -11.37 -3.69
N LEU A 65 8.12 -12.19 -3.37
CA LEU A 65 8.47 -12.53 -2.00
C LEU A 65 9.04 -11.33 -1.24
N GLY A 66 9.87 -10.51 -1.90
CA GLY A 66 10.41 -9.29 -1.31
C GLY A 66 9.29 -8.35 -0.90
N LEU A 67 8.30 -8.12 -1.77
CA LEU A 67 7.15 -7.28 -1.49
C LEU A 67 6.25 -7.85 -0.38
N PHE A 68 6.02 -9.17 -0.38
CA PHE A 68 5.23 -9.84 0.64
C PHE A 68 5.91 -9.87 2.01
N VAL A 69 7.18 -10.30 2.08
CA VAL A 69 7.89 -10.53 3.35
C VAL A 69 8.41 -9.24 3.96
N SER A 70 8.90 -8.29 3.15
CA SER A 70 9.49 -7.04 3.67
C SER A 70 8.49 -6.22 4.49
N LYS A 71 7.21 -6.25 4.14
CA LYS A 71 6.16 -5.49 4.80
C LYS A 71 5.76 -6.10 6.13
N GLN A 72 5.79 -7.42 6.21
CA GLN A 72 5.57 -8.16 7.44
C GLN A 72 6.75 -7.97 8.40
N ALA A 73 7.98 -8.14 7.92
CA ALA A 73 9.15 -7.91 8.73
C ALA A 73 9.29 -6.44 9.16
N GLY A 74 9.05 -5.50 8.23
CA GLY A 74 9.21 -4.06 8.46
C GLY A 74 8.08 -3.47 9.32
N VAL A 75 6.84 -3.50 8.83
CA VAL A 75 5.72 -2.82 9.48
C VAL A 75 5.36 -3.51 10.79
N PHE A 76 5.07 -4.82 10.75
CA PHE A 76 4.67 -5.54 11.97
C PHE A 76 5.82 -5.65 12.96
N GLY A 77 7.05 -5.89 12.48
CA GLY A 77 8.25 -5.93 13.33
C GLY A 77 8.50 -4.59 14.04
N LEU A 78 8.46 -3.47 13.32
CA LEU A 78 8.65 -2.15 13.93
C LEU A 78 7.53 -1.79 14.91
N VAL A 79 6.27 -2.10 14.58
CA VAL A 79 5.15 -1.90 15.51
C VAL A 79 5.33 -2.74 16.77
N LEU A 80 5.75 -4.00 16.64
CA LEU A 80 6.02 -4.87 17.79
C LEU A 80 7.13 -4.32 18.67
N VAL A 81 8.23 -3.85 18.08
CA VAL A 81 9.36 -3.24 18.81
C VAL A 81 8.93 -1.94 19.49
N ALA A 82 8.23 -1.05 18.79
CA ALA A 82 7.76 0.22 19.35
C ALA A 82 6.82 0.01 20.54
N VAL A 83 5.91 -0.97 20.45
CA VAL A 83 5.01 -1.34 21.55
C VAL A 83 5.78 -1.99 22.71
N ARG A 84 6.75 -2.87 22.43
CA ARG A 84 7.58 -3.53 23.45
C ARG A 84 8.45 -2.54 24.23
N LEU A 85 8.94 -1.50 23.57
CA LEU A 85 9.76 -0.44 24.18
C LEU A 85 8.91 0.65 24.86
N GLY A 86 7.57 0.57 24.80
CA GLY A 86 6.68 1.58 25.37
C GLY A 86 6.66 2.91 24.63
N LEU A 87 7.25 2.97 23.42
CA LEU A 87 7.30 4.18 22.58
C LEU A 87 5.95 4.48 21.89
N ALA A 88 5.12 3.45 21.70
CA ALA A 88 3.82 3.56 21.07
C ALA A 88 2.79 2.64 21.75
N GLN A 89 1.53 3.06 21.73
CA GLN A 89 0.40 2.20 22.09
C GLN A 89 -0.17 1.56 20.82
N ARG A 90 -0.89 0.45 20.99
CA ARG A 90 -1.54 -0.22 19.84
C ARG A 90 -2.55 0.73 19.19
N PRO A 91 -2.58 0.85 17.85
CA PRO A 91 -3.53 1.74 17.19
C PRO A 91 -4.97 1.35 17.55
N ALA A 92 -5.77 2.31 18.02
CA ALA A 92 -7.23 2.19 18.17
C ALA A 92 -7.76 0.93 18.90
N HIS A 93 -7.06 0.46 19.95
CA HIS A 93 -7.40 -0.78 20.67
C HIS A 93 -7.47 -2.05 19.79
N ALA A 94 -6.80 -2.04 18.63
CA ALA A 94 -6.81 -3.14 17.68
C ALA A 94 -6.22 -4.43 18.28
N THR A 95 -6.77 -5.57 17.87
CA THR A 95 -6.19 -6.87 18.20
C THR A 95 -4.89 -7.10 17.43
N TRP A 96 -4.00 -7.95 17.93
CA TRP A 96 -2.75 -8.28 17.22
C TRP A 96 -3.00 -8.85 15.82
N VAL A 97 -4.13 -9.55 15.64
CA VAL A 97 -4.55 -10.08 14.33
C VAL A 97 -4.93 -8.95 13.37
N GLN A 98 -5.61 -7.91 13.85
CA GLN A 98 -5.91 -6.72 13.04
C GLN A 98 -4.65 -5.94 12.66
N VAL A 99 -3.69 -5.79 13.59
CA VAL A 99 -2.40 -5.14 13.29
C VAL A 99 -1.64 -5.92 12.21
N TYR A 100 -1.64 -7.25 12.29
CA TYR A 100 -1.03 -8.11 11.28
C TYR A 100 -1.79 -8.08 9.93
N GLY A 101 -3.11 -8.02 9.96
CA GLY A 101 -3.93 -7.86 8.75
C GLY A 101 -3.66 -6.54 8.03
N VAL A 102 -3.54 -5.44 8.78
CA VAL A 102 -3.19 -4.13 8.24
C VAL A 102 -1.75 -4.12 7.71
N SER A 103 -0.79 -4.78 8.37
CA SER A 103 0.57 -4.87 7.87
C SER A 103 0.65 -5.60 6.52
N LEU A 104 -0.17 -6.63 6.31
CA LEU A 104 -0.32 -7.31 5.02
C LEU A 104 -0.84 -6.35 3.95
N LEU A 105 -1.89 -5.57 4.26
CA LEU A 105 -2.45 -4.59 3.33
C LEU A 105 -1.46 -3.47 2.99
N CYS A 106 -0.61 -3.06 3.92
CA CYS A 106 0.48 -2.12 3.64
C CYS A 106 1.47 -2.65 2.60
N GLY A 107 1.47 -3.96 2.33
CA GLY A 107 2.25 -4.60 1.29
C GLY A 107 1.61 -4.60 -0.09
N VAL A 108 0.41 -4.04 -0.28
CA VAL A 108 -0.14 -3.80 -1.62
C VAL A 108 0.65 -2.65 -2.27
N GLY A 109 1.71 -3.03 -2.99
CA GLY A 109 2.67 -2.08 -3.56
C GLY A 109 2.35 -1.63 -4.98
N PHE A 110 1.39 -2.26 -5.66
CA PHE A 110 0.99 -2.05 -7.07
C PHE A 110 1.63 -0.83 -7.76
N THR A 111 1.15 0.40 -7.54
CA THR A 111 1.65 1.58 -8.26
C THR A 111 3.07 1.99 -7.89
N MET A 112 3.39 2.08 -6.60
CA MET A 112 4.73 2.48 -6.16
C MET A 112 5.79 1.43 -6.49
N SER A 113 5.44 0.15 -6.35
CA SER A 113 6.34 -0.96 -6.68
C SER A 113 6.53 -1.12 -8.18
N LEU A 114 5.51 -0.89 -9.00
CA LEU A 114 5.68 -0.81 -10.46
C LEU A 114 6.60 0.35 -10.84
N PHE A 115 6.39 1.53 -10.26
CA PHE A 115 7.25 2.70 -10.51
C PHE A 115 8.71 2.43 -10.14
N ILE A 116 8.96 1.89 -8.95
CA ILE A 116 10.32 1.56 -8.49
C ILE A 116 10.92 0.43 -9.33
N GLY A 117 10.13 -0.58 -9.73
CA GLY A 117 10.57 -1.65 -10.61
C GLY A 117 11.01 -1.13 -11.98
N LEU A 118 10.24 -0.24 -12.58
CA LEU A 118 10.58 0.38 -13.87
C LEU A 118 11.86 1.22 -13.79
N LEU A 119 12.10 1.92 -12.68
CA LEU A 119 13.34 2.65 -12.45
C LEU A 119 14.53 1.71 -12.20
N ALA A 120 14.33 0.64 -11.45
CA ALA A 120 15.39 -0.31 -11.10
C ALA A 120 15.88 -1.13 -12.29
N PHE A 121 15.02 -1.38 -13.28
CA PHE A 121 15.33 -2.19 -14.47
C PHE A 121 15.22 -1.39 -15.78
N ALA A 122 15.40 -0.07 -15.72
CA ALA A 122 15.29 0.81 -16.89
C ALA A 122 16.23 0.41 -18.04
N ASP A 123 17.42 -0.12 -17.72
CA ASP A 123 18.42 -0.56 -18.70
C ASP A 123 18.26 -2.04 -19.12
N ALA A 124 17.27 -2.75 -18.59
CA ALA A 124 17.06 -4.19 -18.79
C ALA A 124 15.61 -4.52 -19.21
N PRO A 125 15.20 -4.17 -20.44
CA PRO A 125 13.82 -4.32 -20.90
C PRO A 125 13.33 -5.77 -20.91
N ALA A 126 14.24 -6.75 -20.98
CA ALA A 126 13.89 -8.16 -20.90
C ALA A 126 13.27 -8.56 -19.54
N LEU A 127 13.67 -7.89 -18.45
CA LEU A 127 13.21 -8.19 -17.09
C LEU A 127 11.95 -7.41 -16.70
N GLU A 128 11.54 -6.43 -17.51
CA GLU A 128 10.41 -5.56 -17.20
C GLU A 128 9.11 -6.36 -17.03
N ALA A 129 8.90 -7.36 -17.89
CA ALA A 129 7.73 -8.24 -17.82
C ALA A 129 7.71 -9.07 -16.51
N GLU A 130 8.83 -9.67 -16.14
CA GLU A 130 8.99 -10.46 -14.90
C GLU A 130 8.74 -9.61 -13.65
N VAL A 131 9.29 -8.39 -13.62
CA VAL A 131 9.09 -7.44 -12.52
C VAL A 131 7.62 -7.04 -12.40
N LYS A 132 6.96 -6.70 -13.51
CA LYS A 132 5.52 -6.37 -13.52
C LYS A 132 4.69 -7.54 -12.99
N ILE A 133 4.96 -8.77 -13.46
CA ILE A 133 4.27 -9.98 -13.01
C ILE A 133 4.52 -10.20 -11.51
N GLY A 134 5.76 -10.07 -11.04
CA GLY A 134 6.12 -10.21 -9.64
C GLY A 134 5.42 -9.20 -8.73
N VAL A 135 5.37 -7.92 -9.12
CA VAL A 135 4.65 -6.87 -8.38
C VAL A 135 3.14 -7.16 -8.35
N LEU A 136 2.55 -7.55 -9.47
CA LEU A 136 1.13 -7.91 -9.55
C LEU A 136 0.80 -9.11 -8.66
N ALA A 137 1.55 -10.21 -8.80
CA ALA A 137 1.36 -11.43 -8.04
C ALA A 137 1.55 -11.20 -6.54
N GLY A 138 2.63 -10.51 -6.15
CA GLY A 138 2.89 -10.16 -4.75
C GLY A 138 1.81 -9.26 -4.17
N SER A 139 1.35 -8.24 -4.91
CA SER A 139 0.29 -7.33 -4.45
C SER A 139 -1.05 -8.03 -4.27
N VAL A 140 -1.41 -8.94 -5.18
CA VAL A 140 -2.62 -9.77 -5.04
C VAL A 140 -2.49 -10.72 -3.84
N ALA A 141 -1.33 -11.35 -3.63
CA ALA A 141 -1.10 -12.20 -2.48
C ALA A 141 -1.23 -11.44 -1.15
N CYS A 142 -0.65 -10.23 -1.05
CA CYS A 142 -0.83 -9.33 0.10
C CYS A 142 -2.29 -8.95 0.30
N MET A 143 -3.00 -8.60 -0.78
CA MET A 143 -4.41 -8.19 -0.73
C MET A 143 -5.30 -9.33 -0.24
N VAL A 144 -5.16 -10.53 -0.81
CA VAL A 144 -5.94 -11.72 -0.42
C VAL A 144 -5.62 -12.13 1.01
N ALA A 145 -4.34 -12.26 1.37
CA ALA A 145 -3.94 -12.63 2.72
C ALA A 145 -4.40 -11.59 3.76
N GLY A 146 -4.21 -10.30 3.48
CA GLY A 146 -4.63 -9.22 4.37
C GLY A 146 -6.15 -9.18 4.53
N ALA A 147 -6.90 -9.32 3.44
CA ALA A 147 -8.36 -9.40 3.48
C ALA A 147 -8.84 -10.61 4.29
N LEU A 148 -8.28 -11.80 4.08
CA LEU A 148 -8.63 -13.01 4.83
C LEU A 148 -8.35 -12.84 6.32
N VAL A 149 -7.17 -12.34 6.69
CA VAL A 149 -6.81 -12.10 8.10
C VAL A 149 -7.78 -11.10 8.74
N LEU A 150 -8.12 -10.01 8.05
CA LEU A 150 -9.03 -8.99 8.57
C LEU A 150 -10.48 -9.48 8.66
N LEU A 151 -10.93 -10.31 7.73
CA LEU A 151 -12.26 -10.93 7.78
C LEU A 151 -12.39 -11.87 8.99
N VAL A 152 -11.33 -12.63 9.30
CA VAL A 152 -11.30 -13.50 10.49
C VAL A 152 -11.15 -12.67 11.78
N ALA A 153 -10.47 -11.52 11.72
CA ALA A 153 -10.25 -10.63 12.85
C ALA A 153 -11.39 -9.61 13.08
N ALA A 154 -12.40 -9.60 12.21
CA ALA A 154 -13.56 -8.74 12.35
C ALA A 154 -14.28 -9.09 13.66
N PRO A 155 -14.51 -8.12 14.56
CA PRO A 155 -15.29 -8.37 15.76
C PRO A 155 -16.67 -8.89 15.36
N ARG A 156 -17.02 -10.09 15.83
CA ARG A 156 -18.43 -10.43 16.02
C ARG A 156 -18.95 -9.39 17.02
N GLU A 157 -19.86 -8.53 16.56
CA GLU A 157 -20.77 -7.68 17.37
C GLU A 157 -20.48 -6.16 17.49
N GLN A 158 -21.03 -5.41 16.53
CA GLN A 158 -21.80 -4.16 16.78
C GLN A 158 -23.10 -4.21 15.95
N ARG A 159 -23.83 -5.32 16.01
CA ARG A 159 -25.12 -5.51 15.33
C ARG A 159 -26.25 -5.58 16.36
N GLY A 160 -26.44 -4.52 17.16
CA GLY A 160 -27.52 -4.53 18.15
C GLY A 160 -27.64 -3.34 19.12
N ARG A 161 -27.28 -2.11 18.74
CA ARG A 161 -27.47 -0.93 19.62
C ARG A 161 -28.25 0.19 18.92
N GLY A 162 -29.33 -0.19 18.24
CA GLY A 162 -30.25 0.71 17.54
C GLY A 162 -31.74 0.52 17.90
N ASP A 163 -32.07 -0.25 18.95
CA ASP A 163 -33.46 -0.60 19.29
C ASP A 163 -33.89 -0.11 20.70
N LEU A 164 -33.35 1.01 21.15
CA LEU A 164 -33.84 1.75 22.32
C LEU A 164 -33.69 3.26 22.07
N ALA A 165 -34.62 3.82 21.29
CA ALA A 165 -34.95 5.24 21.25
C ALA A 165 -36.45 5.40 20.97
#